data_AF-A0A1C6YX25-F1
#
_entry.id   AF-A0A1C6YX25-F1
#
_cell.length_a   1.000
_cell.length_b   1.000
_cell.length_c   1.000
_cell.angle_alpha   90.00
_cell.angle_beta   90.00
_cell.angle_gamma   90.00
#
_symmetry.space_group_name_H-M   'P 1'
#
loop_
_entity.id
_entity.type
_entity.pdbx_description
1 polymer ?
#
loop_
_entity_poly.entity_id
_entity_poly.type
_entity_poly.pdbx_seq_one_letter_code
_entity_poly.pdbx_strand_id
1 'polypeptide(L)'
;MTSREQFEAWVMSIICISKQTLIGLREGDNYRNSTLSGRDYQSMWMAWQASREAVEVELPDKKFISEDEALIPEDSDWPDGFNTALEQCAEAIRAAGIKVIEGEKKNG
;
A
#
# COMPACT_ATOMS: atom_id res chain seq x y z
N MET A 1 1.58 -3.31 -7.09
CA MET A 1 0.21 -3.04 -7.55
C MET A 1 -0.41 -2.02 -6.61
N THR A 2 -0.87 -0.89 -7.15
CA THR A 2 -1.41 0.24 -6.37
C THR A 2 -2.84 -0.02 -5.89
N SER A 3 -3.32 0.78 -4.95
CA SER A 3 -4.70 0.71 -4.43
C SER A 3 -5.73 0.87 -5.56
N ARG A 4 -5.49 1.79 -6.50
CA ARG A 4 -6.36 2.02 -7.66
C ARG A 4 -6.37 0.81 -8.60
N GLU A 5 -5.23 0.18 -8.83
CA GLU A 5 -5.18 -1.03 -9.67
C GLU A 5 -5.96 -2.20 -9.04
N GLN A 6 -5.89 -2.35 -7.71
CA GLN A 6 -6.66 -3.36 -7.00
C GLN A 6 -8.16 -3.07 -7.03
N PHE A 7 -8.55 -1.80 -6.85
CA PHE A 7 -9.93 -1.36 -6.99
C PHE A 7 -10.47 -1.66 -8.39
N GLU A 8 -9.75 -1.29 -9.45
CA GLU A 8 -10.20 -1.50 -10.82
C GLU A 8 -10.28 -2.99 -11.15
N ALA A 9 -9.35 -3.81 -10.68
CA ALA A 9 -9.42 -5.26 -10.82
C ALA A 9 -10.68 -5.84 -10.15
N TRP A 10 -11.01 -5.35 -8.95
CA TRP A 10 -12.25 -5.73 -8.27
C TRP A 10 -13.49 -5.28 -9.04
N VAL A 11 -13.56 -4.01 -9.47
CA VAL A 11 -14.71 -3.51 -10.25
C VAL A 11 -14.92 -4.30 -11.54
N MET A 12 -13.85 -4.65 -12.25
CA MET A 12 -13.95 -5.47 -13.46
C MET A 12 -14.50 -6.87 -13.19
N SER A 13 -14.22 -7.45 -12.02
CA SER A 13 -14.74 -8.78 -11.66
C SER A 13 -16.22 -8.77 -11.31
N ILE A 14 -16.76 -7.65 -10.81
CA ILE A 14 -18.17 -7.54 -10.39
C ILE A 14 -19.10 -6.87 -11.41
N ILE A 15 -18.60 -5.95 -12.24
CA ILE A 15 -19.43 -5.14 -13.16
C ILE A 15 -19.19 -5.53 -14.64
N CYS A 16 -18.28 -6.49 -14.92
CA CYS A 16 -17.98 -7.01 -16.26
C CYS A 16 -17.70 -5.90 -17.29
N ILE A 17 -16.92 -4.89 -16.89
CA ILE A 17 -16.49 -3.79 -17.76
C ILE A 17 -15.02 -3.91 -18.12
N SER A 18 -14.62 -3.28 -19.23
CA SER A 18 -13.22 -3.27 -19.64
C SER A 18 -12.39 -2.29 -18.78
N LYS A 19 -11.09 -2.57 -18.64
CA LYS A 19 -10.14 -1.65 -18.02
C LYS A 19 -10.12 -0.28 -18.71
N GLN A 20 -10.26 -0.26 -20.04
CA GLN A 20 -10.25 0.96 -20.83
C GLN A 20 -11.45 1.87 -20.49
N THR A 21 -12.62 1.27 -20.24
CA THR A 21 -13.81 1.99 -19.78
C THR A 21 -13.54 2.67 -18.44
N LEU A 22 -12.96 1.95 -17.47
CA LEU A 22 -12.61 2.52 -16.16
C LEU A 22 -11.60 3.66 -16.26
N ILE A 23 -10.57 3.50 -17.09
CA ILE A 23 -9.58 4.56 -17.34
C ILE A 23 -10.26 5.81 -17.90
N GLY A 24 -11.21 5.65 -18.84
CA GLY A 24 -11.98 6.76 -19.40
C GLY A 24 -12.89 7.48 -18.38
N LEU A 25 -13.25 6.80 -17.29
CA LEU A 25 -14.05 7.36 -16.19
C LEU A 25 -13.21 8.07 -15.14
N ARG A 26 -11.88 7.91 -15.12
CA ARG A 26 -11.03 8.59 -14.13
C ARG A 26 -11.13 10.12 -14.28
N GLU A 27 -11.08 10.80 -13.15
CA GLU A 27 -11.03 12.26 -13.03
C GLU A 27 -10.06 12.63 -11.91
N GLY A 28 -8.79 12.83 -12.27
CA GLY A 28 -7.71 12.97 -11.30
C GLY A 28 -7.62 11.72 -10.42
N ASP A 29 -7.85 11.90 -9.12
CA ASP A 29 -7.88 10.80 -8.17
C ASP A 29 -9.23 10.13 -7.97
N ASN A 30 -10.27 10.65 -8.62
CA ASN A 30 -11.66 10.25 -8.50
C ASN A 30 -12.15 9.56 -9.77
N TYR A 31 -13.43 9.19 -9.77
CA TYR A 31 -14.15 8.69 -10.94
C TYR A 31 -15.34 9.59 -11.24
N ARG A 32 -15.58 9.87 -12.52
CA ARG A 32 -16.80 10.55 -12.97
C ARG A 32 -18.01 9.70 -12.62
N ASN A 33 -18.96 10.30 -11.93
CA ASN A 33 -20.28 9.74 -11.80
C ASN A 33 -21.07 9.94 -13.08
N SER A 34 -20.95 8.96 -13.99
CA SER A 34 -22.05 8.35 -14.78
C SER A 34 -21.56 7.84 -16.13
N THR A 35 -22.13 6.71 -16.56
CA THR A 35 -22.71 6.51 -17.90
C THR A 35 -23.67 5.32 -17.86
N LEU A 36 -24.86 5.48 -18.50
CA LEU A 36 -25.98 4.55 -18.87
C LEU A 36 -26.45 3.44 -17.90
N SER A 37 -25.62 2.96 -16.98
CA SER A 37 -25.82 1.82 -16.08
C SER A 37 -26.31 2.18 -14.68
N GLY A 38 -26.35 3.47 -14.33
CA GLY A 38 -26.73 3.95 -12.99
C GLY A 38 -25.75 3.58 -11.86
N ARG A 39 -24.55 3.09 -12.18
CA ARG A 39 -23.50 2.76 -11.20
C ARG A 39 -22.75 4.02 -10.74
N ASP A 40 -22.58 4.14 -9.42
CA ASP A 40 -21.86 5.22 -8.75
C ASP A 40 -20.42 4.79 -8.44
N TYR A 41 -19.54 4.91 -9.44
CA TYR A 41 -18.13 4.51 -9.32
C TYR A 41 -17.37 5.38 -8.31
N GLN A 42 -17.78 6.65 -8.15
CA GLN A 42 -17.17 7.52 -7.16
C GLN A 42 -17.45 7.03 -5.74
N SER A 43 -18.69 6.68 -5.42
CA SER A 43 -19.06 6.12 -4.13
C SER A 43 -18.36 4.79 -3.86
N MET A 44 -18.24 3.93 -4.88
CA MET A 44 -17.48 2.68 -4.76
C MET A 44 -16.00 2.94 -4.47
N TRP A 45 -15.39 3.93 -5.13
CA TRP A 45 -14.00 4.30 -4.90
C TRP A 45 -13.78 4.91 -3.51
N MET A 46 -14.65 5.81 -3.06
CA MET A 46 -14.58 6.38 -1.71
C MET A 46 -14.74 5.29 -0.64
N ALA A 47 -15.69 4.36 -0.81
CA ALA A 47 -15.87 3.23 0.09
C ALA A 47 -14.64 2.30 0.10
N TRP A 48 -14.02 2.08 -1.07
CA TRP A 48 -12.79 1.31 -1.18
C TRP A 48 -11.63 1.96 -0.41
N GLN A 49 -11.41 3.25 -0.59
CA GLN A 49 -10.38 4.00 0.15
C GLN A 49 -10.63 3.93 1.66
N ALA A 50 -11.87 4.20 2.11
CA ALA A 50 -12.24 4.14 3.52
C ALA A 50 -12.01 2.74 4.13
N SER A 51 -12.33 1.68 3.39
CA SER A 51 -12.12 0.31 3.85
C SER A 51 -10.64 -0.03 4.11
N ARG A 52 -9.72 0.63 3.39
CA ARG A 52 -8.28 0.39 3.51
C ARG A 52 -7.62 1.32 4.51
N GLU A 53 -8.11 2.54 4.63
CA GLU A 53 -7.68 3.46 5.67
C GLU A 53 -8.04 2.94 7.07
N ALA A 54 -9.11 2.15 7.19
CA ALA A 54 -9.48 1.46 8.42
C ALA A 54 -8.54 0.30 8.82
N VAL A 55 -7.64 -0.13 7.93
CA VAL A 55 -6.68 -1.21 8.19
C VAL A 55 -5.32 -0.61 8.52
N GLU A 56 -4.77 -1.02 9.65
CA GLU A 56 -3.44 -0.63 10.09
C GLU A 56 -2.53 -1.87 10.16
N VAL A 57 -1.32 -1.75 9.61
CA VAL A 57 -0.30 -2.80 9.66
C VAL A 57 0.90 -2.29 10.42
N GLU A 58 1.20 -2.94 11.54
CA GLU A 58 2.43 -2.73 12.29
C GLU A 58 3.59 -3.47 11.61
N LEU A 59 4.68 -2.76 11.37
CA LEU A 59 5.91 -3.35 10.87
C LEU A 59 6.89 -3.62 12.01
N PRO A 60 7.71 -4.67 11.92
CA PRO A 60 8.80 -4.92 12.87
C PRO A 60 9.74 -3.73 13.03
N ASP A 61 10.36 -3.62 14.21
CA ASP A 61 11.42 -2.63 14.45
C ASP A 61 12.62 -2.87 13.52
N LYS A 62 13.24 -1.76 13.08
CA LYS A 62 14.52 -1.80 12.37
C LYS A 62 15.59 -2.47 13.23
N LYS A 63 16.54 -3.12 12.56
CA LYS A 63 17.67 -3.79 13.19
C LYS A 63 18.90 -2.91 13.10
N PHE A 64 19.63 -2.84 14.21
CA PHE A 64 20.89 -2.12 14.33
C PHE A 64 21.89 -3.03 15.03
N ILE A 65 23.15 -2.95 14.65
CA ILE A 65 24.25 -3.59 15.37
C ILE A 65 24.62 -2.66 16.52
N SER A 66 24.56 -3.17 17.75
CA SER A 66 25.07 -2.43 18.90
C SER A 66 26.61 -2.43 18.89
N GLU A 67 27.23 -1.37 19.39
CA GLU A 67 28.70 -1.27 19.50
C GLU A 67 29.30 -2.39 20.37
N ASP A 68 28.50 -2.96 21.30
CA ASP A 68 28.89 -4.08 22.18
C ASP A 68 28.84 -5.46 21.50
N GLU A 69 28.20 -5.58 20.33
CA GLU A 69 28.18 -6.81 19.51
C GLU A 69 29.27 -6.79 18.41
N ALA A 70 30.45 -6.25 18.73
CA ALA A 70 31.63 -6.18 17.86
C ALA A 70 32.23 -7.54 17.40
N LEU A 71 31.54 -8.67 17.67
CA LEU A 71 31.87 -10.00 17.13
C LEU A 71 31.11 -10.33 15.84
N ILE A 72 30.22 -9.45 15.39
CA ILE A 72 29.59 -9.60 14.08
C ILE A 72 30.68 -9.39 13.02
N PRO A 73 30.82 -10.30 12.03
CA PRO A 73 31.79 -10.15 10.97
C PRO A 73 31.69 -8.76 10.34
N GLU A 74 32.83 -8.12 10.07
CA GLU A 74 32.93 -6.77 9.49
C GLU A 74 32.14 -6.65 8.16
N ASP A 75 31.84 -7.78 7.52
CA ASP A 75 31.07 -7.92 6.28
C ASP A 75 29.58 -8.26 6.47
N SER A 76 29.04 -8.16 7.69
CA SER A 76 27.65 -8.57 7.97
C SER A 76 26.63 -7.48 7.58
N ASP A 77 26.29 -7.42 6.30
CA ASP A 77 25.24 -6.54 5.74
C ASP A 77 23.80 -6.92 6.17
N TRP A 78 23.64 -7.82 7.15
CA TRP A 78 22.33 -8.34 7.55
C TRP A 78 21.33 -7.26 8.04
N PRO A 79 21.69 -6.32 8.94
CA PRO A 79 20.75 -5.29 9.39
C PRO A 79 20.32 -4.37 8.25
N ASP A 80 21.25 -4.03 7.36
CA ASP A 80 20.99 -3.17 6.20
C ASP A 80 20.06 -3.86 5.20
N GLY A 81 20.31 -5.15 4.92
CA GLY A 81 19.44 -5.97 4.09
C GLY A 81 18.04 -6.10 4.69
N PHE A 82 17.94 -6.34 6.00
CA PHE A 82 16.65 -6.43 6.70
C PHE A 82 15.88 -5.10 6.64
N ASN A 83 16.54 -3.99 6.96
CA ASN A 83 15.93 -2.66 6.97
C ASN A 83 15.50 -2.23 5.56
N THR A 84 16.30 -2.53 4.54
CA THR A 84 15.96 -2.26 3.14
C THR A 84 14.71 -3.03 2.72
N ALA A 85 14.65 -4.33 3.04
CA ALA A 85 13.46 -5.14 2.75
C ALA A 85 12.22 -4.62 3.49
N LEU A 86 12.39 -4.22 4.76
CA LEU A 86 11.31 -3.64 5.56
C LEU A 86 10.75 -2.35 4.93
N GLU A 87 11.63 -1.47 4.44
CA GLU A 87 11.24 -0.24 3.74
C GLU A 87 10.47 -0.54 2.45
N GLN A 88 10.95 -1.48 1.62
CA GLN A 88 10.26 -1.89 0.41
C GLN A 88 8.88 -2.49 0.71
N CYS A 89 8.76 -3.28 1.78
CA CYS A 89 7.47 -3.76 2.26
C CYS A 89 6.54 -2.60 2.66
N ALA A 90 7.05 -1.63 3.43
CA ALA A 90 6.28 -0.46 3.85
C ALA A 90 5.75 0.34 2.65
N GLU A 91 6.59 0.57 1.63
CA GLU A 91 6.21 1.24 0.39
C GLU A 91 5.14 0.47 -0.38
N ALA A 92 5.30 -0.85 -0.51
CA ALA A 92 4.32 -1.69 -1.20
C ALA A 92 2.95 -1.69 -0.50
N ILE A 93 2.93 -1.73 0.84
CA ILE A 93 1.71 -1.68 1.65
C ILE A 93 1.02 -0.31 1.51
N ARG A 94 1.78 0.78 1.61
CA ARG A 94 1.28 2.15 1.40
C ARG A 94 0.76 2.35 -0.02
N ALA A 95 1.46 1.82 -1.02
CA ALA A 95 1.01 1.86 -2.42
C ALA A 95 -0.33 1.13 -2.62
N ALA A 96 -0.60 0.07 -1.84
CA ALA A 96 -1.90 -0.59 -1.79
C ALA A 96 -3.00 0.22 -1.06
N GLY A 97 -2.66 1.40 -0.51
CA GLY A 97 -3.57 2.29 0.20
C GLY A 97 -3.82 1.89 1.65
N ILE A 98 -2.95 1.06 2.24
CA ILE A 98 -3.05 0.58 3.62
C ILE A 98 -2.12 1.41 4.51
N LYS A 99 -2.58 1.74 5.71
CA LYS A 99 -1.79 2.49 6.68
C LYS A 99 -0.71 1.60 7.31
N VAL A 100 0.52 2.09 7.31
CA VAL A 100 1.66 1.42 7.96
C VAL A 100 2.00 2.18 9.24
N ILE A 101 2.05 1.47 10.36
CA ILE A 101 2.58 1.96 11.63
C ILE A 101 4.03 1.50 11.70
N GLU A 102 4.96 2.45 11.76
CA GLU A 102 6.38 2.14 11.96
C GLU A 102 6.63 1.83 13.43
N GLY A 103 7.40 0.77 13.70
CA GLY A 103 7.87 0.46 15.05
C GLY A 103 8.68 1.61 15.64
N GLU A 104 8.64 1.76 16.96
CA GLU A 104 9.29 2.88 17.65
C GLU A 104 10.79 2.93 17.32
N LYS A 105 11.29 4.11 16.95
CA LYS A 105 12.73 4.38 17.04
C LYS A 105 13.12 4.29 18.51
N LYS A 106 13.61 3.12 18.95
CA LYS A 106 14.31 3.03 20.24
C LYS A 106 15.60 3.82 20.09
N ASN A 107 15.56 5.08 20.51
CA ASN A 107 16.76 5.88 20.77
C ASN A 107 17.51 5.19 21.92
N GLY A 108 18.50 4.37 21.58
CA GLY A 108 19.51 3.84 22.49
C GLY A 108 20.77 4.66 22.36
#